data_AF-F0W7V3-F1
#
_entry.id   AF-F0W7V3-F1
#
_cell.length_a   1.000
_cell.length_b   1.000
_cell.length_c   1.000
_cell.angle_alpha   90.00
_cell.angle_beta   90.00
_cell.angle_gamma   90.00
#
_symmetry.space_group_name_H-M   'P 1'
#
loop_
_entity.id
_entity.type
_entity.pdbx_description
1 polymer ?
#
loop_
_entity_poly.entity_id
_entity_poly.type
_entity_poly.pdbx_seq_one_letter_code
_entity_poly.pdbx_strand_id
1 'polypeptide(L)'
;MLKVPTGYTSVCQPKDVWWMKPIKDQIRAQWIYFLREQIEDWYVGETFKMEAPECENVADCIRTAWDHLFIETISGRYHTPQTAVGDENEDACFVVSELARLRFLDTKLAEIDSENEFDN
;
A
#
# COMPACT_ATOMS: atom_id res chain seq x y z
N MET A 1 10.99 -1.46 -19.96
CA MET A 1 10.89 -2.04 -18.60
C MET A 1 12.13 -2.89 -18.32
N LEU A 2 12.85 -2.64 -17.23
CA LEU A 2 13.97 -3.48 -16.78
C LEU A 2 13.43 -4.83 -16.28
N LYS A 3 13.93 -5.92 -16.86
CA LYS A 3 13.49 -7.28 -16.50
C LYS A 3 14.12 -7.64 -15.14
N VAL A 4 13.30 -7.65 -14.10
CA VAL A 4 13.74 -8.10 -12.77
C VAL A 4 14.08 -9.60 -12.84
N PRO A 5 15.28 -10.02 -12.40
CA PRO A 5 15.67 -11.43 -12.44
C PRO A 5 14.70 -12.31 -11.64
N THR A 6 14.29 -13.43 -12.23
CA THR A 6 13.40 -14.43 -11.63
C THR A 6 14.07 -15.00 -10.38
N GLY A 7 13.67 -14.51 -9.20
CA GLY A 7 14.28 -14.85 -7.90
C GLY A 7 14.44 -13.66 -6.96
N TYR A 8 14.47 -12.42 -7.48
CA TYR A 8 14.62 -11.19 -6.68
C TYR A 8 13.35 -10.35 -6.61
N THR A 9 12.24 -10.87 -7.12
CA THR A 9 10.97 -10.14 -7.21
C THR A 9 10.42 -9.74 -5.84
N SER A 10 10.70 -10.50 -4.77
CA SER A 10 10.21 -10.18 -3.42
C SER A 10 10.90 -8.99 -2.74
N VAL A 11 12.14 -8.67 -3.11
CA VAL A 11 12.92 -7.58 -2.47
C VAL A 11 12.75 -6.26 -3.23
N CYS A 12 12.42 -6.33 -4.51
CA CYS A 12 12.31 -5.19 -5.40
C CYS A 12 10.85 -4.82 -5.72
N GLN A 13 9.86 -5.27 -4.92
CA GLN A 13 8.50 -4.80 -5.14
C GLN A 13 8.42 -3.32 -4.76
N PRO A 14 7.80 -2.47 -5.60
CA PRO A 14 7.56 -1.07 -5.24
C PRO A 14 6.85 -0.94 -3.89
N LYS A 15 5.98 -1.88 -3.52
CA LYS A 15 5.31 -1.85 -2.21
C LYS A 15 6.28 -1.82 -1.02
N ASP A 16 7.36 -2.57 -1.11
CA ASP A 16 8.29 -2.74 -0.01
C ASP A 16 9.18 -1.50 0.18
N VAL A 17 9.43 -0.76 -0.90
CA VAL A 17 10.22 0.47 -0.90
C VAL A 17 9.38 1.68 -0.50
N TRP A 18 8.14 1.78 -0.98
CA TRP A 18 7.35 3.00 -0.88
C TRP A 18 6.51 3.11 0.41
N TRP A 19 5.86 2.04 0.86
CA TRP A 19 4.97 2.12 2.05
C TRP A 19 5.35 1.17 3.17
N MET A 20 5.97 0.03 2.89
CA MET A 20 6.43 -0.88 3.94
C MET A 20 7.59 -0.30 4.76
N LYS A 21 8.48 0.47 4.12
CA LYS A 21 9.60 1.13 4.80
C LYS A 21 9.15 2.14 5.87
N PRO A 22 8.34 3.17 5.56
CA PRO A 22 7.89 4.13 6.57
C PRO A 22 7.10 3.47 7.71
N ILE A 23 6.28 2.46 7.42
CA ILE A 23 5.58 1.68 8.45
C ILE A 23 6.58 0.96 9.38
N LYS A 24 7.56 0.26 8.82
CA LYS A 24 8.60 -0.42 9.61
C LYS A 24 9.44 0.54 10.43
N ASP A 25 9.72 1.73 9.90
CA ASP A 25 10.50 2.75 10.60
C ASP A 25 9.73 3.32 11.80
N GLN A 26 8.42 3.55 11.67
CA GLN A 26 7.57 3.96 12.78
C GLN A 26 7.48 2.89 13.87
N ILE A 27 7.28 1.62 13.49
CA ILE A 27 7.25 0.50 14.45
C ILE A 27 8.58 0.40 15.22
N ARG A 28 9.72 0.58 14.52
CA ARG A 28 11.04 0.59 15.17
C ARG A 28 11.20 1.76 16.13
N ALA A 29 10.72 2.95 15.77
CA ALA A 29 10.78 4.11 16.65
C ALA A 29 9.98 3.88 17.94
N GLN A 30 8.78 3.32 17.84
CA GLN A 30 7.95 2.96 19.00
C GLN A 30 8.61 1.88 19.86
N TRP A 31 9.20 0.87 19.22
CA TRP A 31 9.95 -0.17 19.94
C TRP A 31 11.13 0.41 20.73
N ILE A 32 11.89 1.33 20.15
CA ILE A 32 13.00 2.01 20.84
C ILE A 32 12.48 2.84 22.02
N TYR A 33 11.36 3.54 21.85
CA TYR A 33 10.75 4.33 22.92
C TYR A 33 10.36 3.44 24.11
N PHE A 34 9.66 2.34 23.83
CA PHE A 34 9.25 1.36 24.83
C PHE A 34 10.43 0.73 25.57
N LEU A 35 11.52 0.39 24.86
CA LEU A 35 12.73 -0.11 25.51
C LEU A 35 13.41 0.93 26.40
N ARG A 36 13.38 2.21 26.03
CA ARG A 36 13.94 3.28 26.85
C ARG A 36 13.16 3.46 28.13
N GLU A 37 11.84 3.45 28.05
CA GLU A 37 10.95 3.54 29.21
C GLU A 37 11.21 2.40 30.20
N GLN A 38 11.33 1.16 29.71
CA GLN A 38 11.70 0.02 30.58
C GLN A 38 13.07 0.16 31.24
N ILE A 39 14.04 0.76 30.55
CA ILE A 39 15.39 0.99 31.10
C ILE A 39 15.36 2.12 32.15
N GLU A 40 14.55 3.16 31.95
CA GLU A 40 14.39 4.26 32.89
C GLU A 40 13.69 3.83 34.19
N ASP A 41 12.69 2.95 34.09
CA ASP A 41 11.98 2.37 35.24
C ASP A 41 12.79 1.26 35.95
N TRP A 42 13.85 0.76 35.31
CA TRP A 42 14.65 -0.32 35.88
C TRP A 42 15.58 0.16 37.00
N TYR A 43 15.58 -0.56 38.12
CA TYR A 43 16.43 -0.28 39.27
C TYR A 43 17.82 -0.92 39.14
N VAL A 44 18.85 -0.10 39.36
CA VAL A 44 20.24 -0.53 39.38
C VAL A 44 20.46 -1.57 40.49
N GLY A 45 20.71 -2.81 40.10
CA GLY A 45 20.97 -3.94 41.01
C GLY A 45 20.13 -5.18 40.73
N GLU A 46 19.06 -5.05 39.95
CA GLU A 46 18.22 -6.19 39.52
C GLU A 46 18.58 -6.66 38.12
N THR A 47 18.29 -7.91 37.74
CA THR A 47 18.49 -8.33 36.35
C THR A 47 17.42 -7.69 35.46
N PHE A 48 17.81 -6.87 34.49
CA PHE A 48 16.87 -6.31 33.51
C PHE A 48 16.16 -7.44 32.75
N LYS A 49 14.83 -7.44 32.79
CA LYS A 49 13.98 -8.33 32.01
C LYS A 49 13.18 -7.49 31.04
N MET A 50 13.42 -7.71 29.76
CA MET A 50 12.70 -7.01 28.70
C MET A 50 11.28 -7.56 28.63
N GLU A 51 10.31 -6.68 28.82
CA GLU A 51 8.90 -6.98 28.58
C GLU A 51 8.58 -6.76 27.11
N ALA A 52 7.68 -7.57 26.57
CA ALA A 52 7.17 -7.40 25.22
C ALA A 52 6.01 -6.39 25.25
N PRO A 53 5.79 -5.62 24.17
CA PRO A 53 4.65 -4.73 24.12
C PRO A 53 3.37 -5.55 23.92
N GLU A 54 2.28 -5.05 24.48
CA GLU A 54 0.97 -5.67 24.26
C GLU A 54 0.56 -5.58 22.78
N CYS A 55 -0.20 -6.57 22.33
CA CYS A 55 -0.68 -6.63 20.95
C CYS A 55 -1.48 -5.37 20.56
N GLU A 56 -2.22 -4.80 21.51
CA GLU A 56 -3.01 -3.58 21.32
C GLU A 56 -2.11 -2.38 21.01
N ASN A 57 -1.02 -2.19 21.78
CA ASN A 57 -0.04 -1.12 21.55
C ASN A 57 0.61 -1.24 20.16
N VAL A 58 0.88 -2.46 19.71
CA VAL A 58 1.42 -2.70 18.36
C VAL A 58 0.37 -2.39 17.28
N ALA A 59 -0.89 -2.76 17.49
CA ALA A 59 -1.98 -2.49 16.56
C ALA A 59 -2.25 -0.98 16.42
N ASP A 60 -2.23 -0.24 17.52
CA ASP A 60 -2.39 1.21 17.52
C ASP A 60 -1.20 1.93 16.89
N CYS A 61 0.02 1.43 17.10
CA CYS A 61 1.20 1.88 16.37
C CYS A 61 1.05 1.69 14.86
N ILE A 62 0.58 0.52 14.42
CA ILE A 62 0.37 0.22 12.99
C ILE A 62 -0.69 1.14 12.41
N ARG A 63 -1.81 1.33 13.12
CA ARG A 63 -2.89 2.25 12.71
C ARG A 63 -2.36 3.67 12.55
N THR A 64 -1.65 4.17 13.57
CA THR A 64 -1.07 5.51 13.56
C THR A 64 -0.03 5.66 12.45
N ALA A 65 0.78 4.63 12.18
CA ALA A 65 1.74 4.63 11.07
C ALA A 65 1.03 4.66 9.71
N TRP A 66 -0.11 4.00 9.60
CA TRP A 66 -0.94 3.99 8.40
C TRP A 66 -1.60 5.35 8.16
N ASP A 67 -2.13 5.99 9.19
CA ASP A 67 -2.77 7.30 9.11
C ASP A 67 -1.78 8.42 8.73
N HIS A 68 -0.53 8.32 9.18
CA HIS A 68 0.55 9.24 8.80
C HIS A 68 1.13 8.95 7.40
N LEU A 69 0.75 7.85 6.76
CA LEU A 69 1.19 7.56 5.41
C LEU A 69 0.38 8.43 4.43
N PHE A 70 1.02 9.45 3.87
CA PHE A 70 0.34 10.34 2.91
C PHE A 70 -0.21 9.53 1.73
N ILE A 71 -1.42 9.86 1.28
CA ILE A 71 -2.00 9.34 0.04
C ILE A 71 -1.04 9.52 -1.13
N GLU A 72 -0.23 10.59 -1.12
CA GLU A 72 0.84 10.84 -2.11
C GLU A 72 1.95 9.78 -2.13
N THR A 73 2.28 9.18 -0.98
CA THR A 73 3.25 8.09 -0.89
C THR A 73 2.69 6.79 -1.48
N ILE A 74 1.36 6.60 -1.39
CA ILE A 74 0.64 5.51 -2.05
C ILE A 74 0.45 5.81 -3.54
N SER A 75 0.12 7.05 -3.90
CA SER A 75 -0.19 7.48 -5.26
C SER A 75 1.04 7.69 -6.14
N GLY A 76 2.21 7.98 -5.56
CA GLY A 76 3.50 8.00 -6.25
C GLY A 76 3.82 6.68 -6.98
N ARG A 77 3.20 5.57 -6.56
CA ARG A 77 3.23 4.26 -7.24
C ARG A 77 2.52 4.27 -8.60
N TYR A 78 1.49 5.09 -8.76
CA TYR A 78 0.71 5.22 -10.00
C TYR A 78 1.20 6.37 -10.88
N HIS A 79 1.95 7.34 -10.31
CA HIS A 79 2.48 8.49 -11.03
C HIS A 79 3.90 8.30 -11.59
N THR A 80 4.44 7.09 -11.65
CA THR A 80 5.74 6.91 -12.33
C THR A 80 5.56 7.26 -13.82
N PRO A 81 6.12 8.38 -14.33
CA PRO A 81 5.99 8.73 -15.73
C PRO A 81 7.10 7.99 -16.46
N GLN A 82 6.78 6.80 -17.00
CA GLN A 82 7.58 6.19 -18.06
C GLN A 82 6.65 5.41 -19.01
N THR A 83 6.01 6.13 -19.92
CA THR A 83 6.25 5.90 -21.35
C THR A 83 6.19 7.24 -22.07
N ALA A 84 6.95 7.35 -23.15
CA ALA A 84 7.04 8.54 -23.98
C ALA A 84 5.66 9.06 -24.39
N VAL A 85 5.62 10.36 -24.68
CA VAL A 85 4.60 11.00 -25.50
C VAL A 85 4.36 10.15 -26.75
N GLY A 86 3.34 9.33 -26.69
CA GLY A 86 2.72 8.58 -27.78
C GLY A 86 1.26 8.58 -27.42
N ASP A 87 0.43 9.10 -28.32
CA ASP A 87 -0.97 9.44 -28.10
C ASP A 87 -1.77 8.24 -27.54
N GLU A 88 -1.96 8.19 -26.22
CA GLU A 88 -2.61 7.07 -25.51
C GLU A 88 -4.06 6.84 -25.98
N ASN A 89 -4.65 7.83 -26.68
CA ASN A 89 -5.96 7.71 -27.30
C ASN A 89 -5.97 6.78 -28.52
N GLU A 90 -4.88 6.67 -29.25
CA GLU A 90 -4.80 5.84 -30.45
C GLU A 90 -4.66 4.34 -30.05
N ASP A 91 -3.86 4.08 -29.02
CA ASP A 91 -3.63 2.72 -28.48
C ASP A 91 -4.86 2.15 -27.77
N ALA A 92 -5.62 2.98 -27.02
CA ALA A 92 -6.85 2.54 -26.38
C ALA A 92 -7.91 2.14 -27.41
N CYS A 93 -8.09 2.93 -28.47
CA CYS A 93 -8.99 2.60 -29.57
C CYS A 93 -8.59 1.31 -30.29
N PHE A 94 -7.30 1.06 -30.48
CA PHE A 94 -6.81 -0.19 -31.08
C PHE A 94 -7.14 -1.41 -30.22
N VAL A 95 -6.86 -1.35 -28.91
CA VAL A 95 -7.14 -2.45 -27.98
C VAL A 95 -8.64 -2.72 -27.88
N VAL A 96 -9.47 -1.68 -27.77
CA VAL A 96 -10.94 -1.82 -27.72
C VAL A 96 -11.48 -2.41 -29.03
N SER A 97 -10.95 -1.97 -30.18
CA SER A 97 -11.35 -2.51 -31.49
C SER A 97 -10.97 -3.98 -31.65
N GLU A 98 -9.81 -4.38 -31.14
CA GLU A 98 -9.34 -5.76 -31.25
C GLU A 98 -10.07 -6.70 -30.30
N LEU A 99 -10.41 -6.24 -29.10
CA LEU A 99 -11.28 -6.99 -28.17
C LEU A 99 -12.71 -7.13 -28.71
N ALA A 100 -13.24 -6.11 -29.37
CA ALA A 100 -14.52 -6.17 -30.07
C ALA A 100 -14.48 -7.18 -31.24
N ARG A 101 -13.41 -7.17 -32.04
CA ARG A 101 -13.17 -8.12 -33.13
C ARG A 101 -13.09 -9.56 -32.64
N LEU A 102 -12.45 -9.77 -31.49
CA LEU A 102 -12.31 -11.08 -30.83
C LEU A 102 -13.55 -11.52 -30.04
N ARG A 103 -14.65 -10.74 -30.07
CA ARG A 103 -15.91 -11.01 -29.33
C ARG A 103 -15.71 -11.14 -27.81
N PHE A 104 -14.68 -10.50 -27.27
CA PHE A 104 -14.36 -10.54 -25.84
C PHE A 104 -15.07 -9.46 -25.02
N LEU A 105 -15.74 -8.52 -25.70
CA LEU A 105 -16.61 -7.54 -25.05
C LEU A 105 -18.03 -8.10 -24.99
N ASP A 106 -18.43 -8.56 -23.80
CA ASP A 106 -19.83 -8.83 -23.52
C ASP A 106 -20.60 -7.51 -23.53
N THR A 107 -21.38 -7.28 -24.59
CA THR A 107 -22.22 -6.08 -24.76
C THR A 107 -23.48 -6.12 -23.87
N LYS A 108 -23.55 -7.04 -22.91
CA LYS A 108 -24.56 -7.05 -21.86
C LYS A 108 -24.17 -6.03 -20.79
N LEU A 109 -24.25 -4.75 -21.15
CA LEU A 109 -24.59 -3.70 -20.22
C LEU A 109 -25.87 -4.17 -19.53
N ALA A 110 -25.76 -4.55 -18.25
CA ALA A 110 -26.94 -4.66 -17.41
C ALA A 110 -27.62 -3.30 -17.47
N GLU A 111 -28.85 -3.29 -17.97
CA GLU A 111 -29.78 -2.17 -17.79
C GLU A 111 -29.79 -1.87 -16.30
N ILE A 112 -29.10 -0.79 -15.90
CA ILE A 112 -29.32 -0.20 -14.59
C ILE A 112 -30.68 0.44 -14.74
N ASP A 113 -31.71 -0.25 -14.24
CA ASP A 113 -33.06 0.27 -14.14
C ASP A 113 -32.98 1.57 -13.35
N SER A 114 -33.00 2.69 -14.09
CA SER A 114 -33.24 4.01 -13.56
C SER A 114 -34.72 4.07 -13.24
N GLU A 115 -35.08 3.83 -11.97
CA GLU A 115 -36.26 4.35 -11.27
C GLU A 115 -36.64 3.41 -10.12
N ASN A 116 -36.15 3.70 -8.92
CA ASN A 116 -37.01 3.54 -7.74
C ASN A 116 -36.78 4.74 -6.83
N GLU A 117 -37.48 5.81 -7.21
CA GLU A 117 -38.23 6.71 -6.34
C GLU A 117 -38.34 6.20 -4.89
N PHE A 118 -37.53 6.75 -3.99
CA PHE A 118 -37.85 6.73 -2.56
C PHE A 118 -38.80 7.90 -2.29
N ASP A 119 -40.08 7.67 -2.54
CA ASP A 119 -41.16 8.45 -1.95
C ASP A 119 -41.57 7.82 -0.61
N ASN A 120 -41.45 8.65 0.42
CA ASN A 120 -42.03 8.58 1.78
C ASN A 120 -41.45 7.60 2.81
#